data_AF-A0A7C4HL95-F1
#
_entry.id   AF-A0A7C4HL95-F1
#
_cell.length_a   1.000
_cell.length_b   1.000
_cell.length_c   1.000
_cell.angle_alpha   90.00
_cell.angle_beta   90.00
_cell.angle_gamma   90.00
#
_symmetry.space_group_name_H-M   'P 1'
#
loop_
_entity.id
_entity.type
_entity.pdbx_description
1 polymer ?
#
loop_
_entity_poly.entity_id
_entity_poly.type
_entity_poly.pdbx_seq_one_letter_code
_entity_poly.pdbx_strand_id
1 'polypeptide(L)'
;TGLAEENLQARARGVLLMGLANQARGIVLACGNKSELATGYATLYGDTVGAFAPLKDIYKAQVYQLAEWFNDWKKREVIPRSVIERAPSAELRPGQTDQDSLPPYPTLDRILKGLIEDGLSMKELVEEGEDEETIERVITLVLNAEFKRRQYPLGPSVSERPLSDLHFPVVKKIGWWKD
;
A
#
# COMPACT_ATOMS: atom_id res chain seq x y z
N THR A 1 8.43 -6.26 21.43
CA THR A 1 7.01 -6.25 21.03
C THR A 1 6.85 -7.15 19.82
N GLY A 2 5.68 -7.75 19.63
CA GLY A 2 5.38 -8.60 18.48
C GLY A 2 4.24 -8.03 17.64
N LEU A 3 3.86 -8.80 16.62
CA LEU A 3 2.83 -8.43 15.64
C LEU A 3 1.47 -8.11 16.29
N ALA A 4 1.14 -8.75 17.42
CA ALA A 4 -0.11 -8.49 18.12
C ALA A 4 -0.13 -7.07 18.73
N GLU A 5 0.94 -6.66 19.41
CA GLU A 5 1.07 -5.34 20.02
C GLU A 5 1.15 -4.23 18.97
N GLU A 6 1.85 -4.46 17.87
CA GLU A 6 1.92 -3.53 16.74
C GLU A 6 0.53 -3.30 16.11
N ASN A 7 -0.21 -4.38 15.84
CA ASN A 7 -1.56 -4.29 15.31
C ASN A 7 -2.55 -3.64 16.29
N LEU A 8 -2.40 -3.88 17.60
CA LEU A 8 -3.23 -3.23 18.61
C LEU A 8 -3.02 -1.70 18.59
N GLN A 9 -1.78 -1.23 18.49
CA GLN A 9 -1.47 0.20 18.37
C GLN A 9 -2.11 0.80 17.11
N ALA A 10 -1.97 0.16 15.95
CA ALA A 10 -2.58 0.64 14.71
C ALA A 10 -4.11 0.74 14.80
N ARG A 11 -4.78 -0.27 15.38
CA ARG A 11 -6.24 -0.25 15.58
C ARG A 11 -6.69 0.81 16.57
N ALA A 12 -5.95 1.01 17.66
CA ALA A 12 -6.24 2.06 18.64
C ALA A 12 -6.22 3.44 17.99
N ARG A 13 -5.24 3.73 17.12
CA ARG A 13 -5.20 4.98 16.34
C ARG A 13 -6.44 5.15 15.46
N GLY A 14 -6.86 4.08 14.79
CA GLY A 14 -8.06 4.10 13.96
C GLY A 14 -9.33 4.43 14.75
N VAL A 15 -9.53 3.79 15.91
CA VAL A 15 -10.67 4.06 16.80
C VAL A 15 -10.69 5.52 17.27
N LEU A 16 -9.53 6.06 17.66
CA LEU A 16 -9.41 7.46 18.10
C LEU A 16 -9.77 8.44 16.98
N LEU A 17 -9.22 8.25 15.77
CA LEU A 17 -9.50 9.12 14.62
C LEU A 17 -10.98 9.12 14.23
N MET A 18 -11.63 7.95 14.23
CA MET A 18 -13.06 7.85 13.94
C MET A 18 -13.91 8.56 15.01
N GLY A 19 -13.52 8.46 16.29
CA GLY A 19 -14.17 9.20 17.38
C GLY A 19 -14.05 10.72 17.21
N LEU A 20 -12.85 11.21 16.87
CA LEU A 20 -12.61 12.63 16.61
C LEU A 20 -13.37 13.13 15.38
N ALA A 21 -13.43 12.34 14.30
CA ALA A 21 -14.18 12.69 13.10
C ALA A 21 -15.68 12.86 13.40
N ASN A 22 -16.26 11.99 14.22
CA ASN A 22 -17.65 12.12 14.66
C ASN A 22 -17.91 13.45 15.41
N GLN A 23 -17.02 13.81 16.34
CA GLN A 23 -17.13 15.07 17.08
C GLN A 23 -16.99 16.29 16.16
N ALA A 24 -16.06 16.23 15.22
CA ALA A 24 -15.82 17.29 14.25
C ALA A 24 -16.86 17.36 13.12
N ARG A 25 -17.80 16.41 13.05
CA ARG A 25 -18.71 16.21 11.90
C ARG A 25 -17.94 16.08 10.57
N GLY A 26 -16.76 15.46 10.63
CA GLY A 26 -15.87 15.24 9.51
C GLY A 26 -15.78 13.77 9.12
N ILE A 27 -14.82 13.47 8.25
CA ILE A 27 -14.48 12.11 7.84
C ILE A 27 -13.00 11.83 8.07
N VAL A 28 -12.66 10.55 8.30
CA VAL A 28 -11.27 10.10 8.30
C VAL A 28 -10.84 9.81 6.87
N LEU A 29 -9.68 10.31 6.48
CA LEU A 29 -9.03 9.95 5.22
C LEU A 29 -8.01 8.84 5.50
N ALA A 30 -8.13 7.71 4.81
CA ALA A 30 -7.13 6.66 4.86
C ALA A 30 -5.94 7.05 3.96
N CYS A 31 -4.72 6.76 4.42
CA CYS A 31 -3.49 7.24 3.79
C CYS A 31 -2.71 6.16 3.02
N GLY A 32 -3.26 4.95 2.88
CA GLY A 32 -2.58 3.86 2.17
C GLY A 32 -2.49 4.10 0.66
N ASN A 33 -1.36 3.69 0.08
CA ASN A 33 -1.08 3.82 -1.35
C ASN A 33 -1.24 2.49 -2.10
N LYS A 34 -1.26 2.53 -3.44
CA LYS A 34 -1.50 1.36 -4.30
C LYS A 34 -0.56 0.20 -3.99
N SER A 35 0.72 0.48 -3.67
CA SER A 35 1.72 -0.55 -3.35
C SER A 35 1.39 -1.31 -2.06
N GLU A 36 1.00 -0.58 -1.00
CA GLU A 36 0.60 -1.15 0.29
C GLU A 36 -0.72 -1.93 0.17
N LEU A 37 -1.70 -1.39 -0.57
CA LEU A 37 -3.00 -2.04 -0.78
C LEU A 37 -2.86 -3.30 -1.64
N ALA A 38 -2.05 -3.23 -2.70
CA ALA A 38 -1.79 -4.36 -3.58
C ALA A 38 -1.20 -5.52 -2.78
N THR A 39 -0.18 -5.27 -1.95
CA THR A 39 0.51 -6.29 -1.15
C THR A 39 -0.19 -6.63 0.17
N GLY A 40 -1.21 -5.86 0.56
CA GLY A 40 -1.89 -6.01 1.85
C GLY A 40 -1.00 -5.68 3.04
N TYR A 41 0.03 -4.85 2.82
CA TYR A 41 0.92 -4.33 3.85
C TYR A 41 0.22 -3.23 4.64
N ALA A 42 -0.74 -3.66 5.47
CA ALA A 42 -1.55 -2.82 6.32
C ALA A 42 -2.15 -3.64 7.47
N THR A 43 -2.49 -2.98 8.56
CA THR A 43 -3.28 -3.54 9.65
C THR A 43 -4.76 -3.37 9.33
N LEU A 44 -5.48 -4.46 9.08
CA LEU A 44 -6.94 -4.41 8.89
C LEU A 44 -7.62 -3.74 10.10
N TYR A 45 -8.41 -2.71 9.82
CA TYR A 45 -9.08 -1.84 10.79
C TYR A 45 -8.13 -0.98 11.65
N GLY A 46 -6.87 -0.85 11.24
CA GLY A 46 -5.89 0.09 11.77
C GLY A 46 -5.71 1.27 10.84
N ASP A 47 -4.57 1.32 10.16
CA ASP A 47 -4.23 2.31 9.13
C ASP A 47 -5.14 2.25 7.88
N THR A 48 -5.92 1.18 7.72
CA THR A 48 -6.90 1.06 6.63
C THR A 48 -8.23 1.77 6.91
N VAL A 49 -8.46 2.32 8.11
CA VAL A 49 -9.76 2.96 8.43
C VAL A 49 -9.88 4.33 7.76
N GLY A 50 -11.07 4.61 7.24
CA GLY A 50 -11.39 5.88 6.61
C GLY A 50 -12.72 5.81 5.87
N ALA A 51 -13.28 6.96 5.53
CA ALA A 51 -14.41 7.06 4.61
C ALA A 51 -13.93 7.19 3.15
N PHE A 52 -12.71 7.69 2.96
CA PHE A 52 -12.15 7.94 1.63
C PHE A 52 -10.62 7.79 1.66
N ALA A 53 -10.02 7.31 0.57
CA ALA A 53 -8.58 7.09 0.43
C ALA A 53 -8.05 7.80 -0.82
N PRO A 54 -7.52 9.03 -0.68
CA PRO A 54 -7.05 9.81 -1.83
C PRO A 54 -5.90 9.16 -2.61
N LEU A 55 -5.07 8.36 -1.94
CA LEU A 55 -3.84 7.78 -2.51
C LEU A 55 -4.00 6.32 -2.93
N LYS A 56 -5.19 5.73 -2.83
CA LYS A 56 -5.40 4.27 -2.99
C LYS A 56 -4.90 3.70 -4.32
N ASP A 57 -4.80 4.53 -5.35
CA ASP A 57 -4.43 4.13 -6.70
C ASP A 57 -3.18 4.88 -7.23
N ILE A 58 -2.34 5.36 -6.30
CA ILE A 58 -1.03 5.96 -6.57
C ILE A 58 0.04 5.03 -6.01
N TYR A 59 1.04 4.62 -6.79
CA TYR A 59 2.17 3.82 -6.28
C TYR A 59 3.06 4.60 -5.32
N LYS A 60 3.78 3.92 -4.42
CA LYS A 60 4.64 4.58 -3.43
C LYS A 60 5.66 5.51 -4.09
N ALA A 61 6.33 5.07 -5.14
CA ALA A 61 7.29 5.92 -5.87
C ALA A 61 6.62 7.19 -6.42
N GLN A 62 5.37 7.08 -6.90
CA GLN A 62 4.59 8.24 -7.37
C GLN A 62 4.16 9.15 -6.21
N VAL A 63 3.91 8.63 -5.01
CA VAL A 63 3.64 9.46 -3.82
C VAL A 63 4.82 10.38 -3.52
N TYR A 64 6.05 9.85 -3.58
CA TYR A 64 7.26 10.67 -3.39
C TYR A 64 7.39 11.73 -4.49
N GLN A 65 7.19 11.35 -5.76
CA GLN A 65 7.21 12.30 -6.88
C GLN A 65 6.14 13.39 -6.73
N LEU A 66 4.94 13.04 -6.28
CA LEU A 66 3.85 13.98 -6.04
C LEU A 66 4.17 14.96 -4.91
N ALA A 67 4.83 14.49 -3.85
CA ALA A 67 5.25 15.34 -2.73
C ALA A 67 6.28 16.40 -3.17
N GLU A 68 7.29 15.99 -3.94
CA GLU A 68 8.30 16.90 -4.51
C GLU A 68 7.66 17.89 -5.48
N TRP A 69 6.85 17.39 -6.42
CA TRP A 69 6.10 18.23 -7.36
C TRP A 69 5.21 19.25 -6.63
N PHE A 70 4.57 18.87 -5.53
CA PHE A 70 3.70 19.76 -4.77
C PHE A 70 4.48 20.90 -4.11
N ASN A 71 5.66 20.60 -3.55
CA ASN A 71 6.56 21.63 -3.00
C ASN A 71 7.03 22.60 -4.09
N ASP A 72 7.45 22.08 -5.24
CA ASP A 72 7.87 22.87 -6.39
C ASP A 72 6.74 23.77 -6.91
N TRP A 73 5.54 23.20 -7.08
CA TRP A 73 4.35 23.94 -7.50
C TRP A 73 3.98 25.06 -6.51
N LYS A 74 4.11 24.80 -5.22
CA LYS A 74 3.87 25.80 -4.17
C LYS A 74 5.02 26.79 -3.98
N LYS A 75 6.18 26.55 -4.61
CA LYS A 75 7.41 27.34 -4.47
C LYS A 75 7.84 27.52 -3.02
N ARG A 76 7.53 26.54 -2.17
CA ARG A 76 7.90 26.49 -0.75
C ARG A 76 7.80 25.06 -0.23
N GLU A 77 8.54 24.79 0.84
CA GLU A 77 8.48 23.51 1.55
C GLU A 77 7.16 23.42 2.34
N VAL A 78 6.14 22.79 1.75
CA VAL A 78 4.88 22.46 2.44
C VAL A 78 4.95 21.09 3.08
N ILE A 79 5.54 20.13 2.38
CA ILE A 79 5.90 18.80 2.88
C ILE A 79 7.38 18.87 3.26
N PRO A 80 7.75 18.72 4.55
CA PRO A 80 9.14 18.82 4.97
C PRO A 80 10.02 17.78 4.26
N ARG A 81 11.20 18.20 3.81
CA ARG A 81 12.19 17.35 3.16
C ARG A 81 12.61 16.17 4.04
N SER A 82 12.65 16.36 5.36
CA SER A 82 12.90 15.29 6.32
C SER A 82 11.85 14.17 6.29
N VAL A 83 10.61 14.45 5.87
CA VAL A 83 9.57 13.43 5.69
C VAL A 83 9.79 12.64 4.39
N ILE A 84 10.24 13.32 3.33
CA ILE A 84 10.49 12.73 2.01
C ILE A 84 11.75 11.84 2.05
N GLU A 85 12.82 12.28 2.71
CA GLU A 85 14.10 11.56 2.78
C GLU A 85 14.09 10.43 3.84
N ARG A 86 13.12 10.42 4.75
CA ARG A 86 13.00 9.38 5.77
C ARG A 86 12.64 8.04 5.13
N ALA A 87 13.32 6.98 5.58
CA ALA A 87 13.01 5.61 5.19
C ALA A 87 11.56 5.24 5.56
N PRO A 88 10.82 4.54 4.68
CA PRO A 88 9.44 4.20 4.92
C PRO A 88 9.31 3.19 6.07
N SER A 89 8.40 3.49 7.00
CA SER A 89 8.15 2.74 8.24
C SER A 89 6.75 3.03 8.79
N ALA A 90 6.13 2.03 9.42
CA ALA A 90 4.91 2.18 10.21
C ALA A 90 5.14 2.68 11.66
N GLU A 91 6.39 2.78 12.10
CA GLU A 91 6.81 3.29 13.42
C GLU A 91 6.07 2.64 14.62
N LEU A 92 5.78 1.33 14.52
CA LEU A 92 5.09 0.54 15.55
C LEU A 92 6.05 -0.15 16.54
N ARG A 93 7.32 -0.26 16.16
CA ARG A 93 8.42 -0.78 16.98
C ARG A 93 9.75 -0.08 16.65
N PRO A 94 10.74 -0.06 17.56
CA PRO A 94 12.05 0.54 17.28
C PRO A 94 12.75 -0.12 16.08
N GLY A 95 13.34 0.70 15.21
CA GLY A 95 14.11 0.23 14.05
C GLY A 95 13.29 -0.41 12.94
N GLN A 96 11.96 -0.32 12.98
CA GLN A 96 11.08 -0.88 11.94
C GLN A 96 11.34 -0.22 10.59
N THR A 97 11.39 -1.04 9.54
CA THR A 97 11.30 -0.58 8.15
C THR A 97 10.35 -1.47 7.35
N ASP A 98 9.69 -0.90 6.35
CA ASP A 98 8.80 -1.65 5.46
C ASP A 98 9.55 -2.77 4.70
N GLN A 99 10.88 -2.60 4.53
CA GLN A 99 11.76 -3.60 3.92
C GLN A 99 11.91 -4.90 4.75
N ASP A 100 11.49 -4.89 6.03
CA ASP A 100 11.40 -6.10 6.84
C ASP A 100 10.40 -7.13 6.24
N SER A 101 9.45 -6.65 5.43
CA SER A 101 8.33 -7.46 4.90
C SER A 101 8.08 -7.30 3.41
N LEU A 102 8.59 -6.23 2.78
CA LEU A 102 8.44 -5.96 1.36
C LEU A 102 9.79 -5.85 0.65
N PRO A 103 9.87 -6.13 -0.67
CA PRO A 103 10.98 -5.66 -1.48
C PRO A 103 11.07 -4.12 -1.46
N PRO A 104 12.21 -3.52 -1.83
CA PRO A 104 12.31 -2.07 -2.00
C PRO A 104 11.23 -1.55 -2.95
N TYR A 105 10.60 -0.42 -2.60
CA TYR A 105 9.50 0.14 -3.39
C TYR A 105 9.79 0.33 -4.89
N PRO A 106 10.97 0.75 -5.34
CA PRO A 106 11.26 0.82 -6.78
C PRO A 106 11.11 -0.52 -7.50
N THR A 107 11.55 -1.61 -6.87
CA THR A 107 11.38 -2.98 -7.40
C THR A 107 9.93 -3.43 -7.28
N LEU A 108 9.33 -3.24 -6.10
CA LEU A 108 7.95 -3.62 -5.84
C LEU A 108 6.98 -2.94 -6.83
N ASP A 109 7.11 -1.64 -7.04
CA ASP A 109 6.21 -0.86 -7.89
C ASP A 109 6.34 -1.25 -9.37
N ARG A 110 7.56 -1.59 -9.84
CA ARG A 110 7.75 -2.12 -11.20
C ARG A 110 7.04 -3.46 -11.39
N ILE A 111 7.25 -4.40 -10.47
CA ILE A 111 6.58 -5.71 -10.51
C ILE A 111 5.05 -5.53 -10.44
N LEU A 112 4.56 -4.68 -9.54
CA LEU A 112 3.12 -4.44 -9.40
C LEU A 112 2.52 -3.77 -10.64
N LYS A 113 3.21 -2.82 -11.27
CA LYS A 113 2.75 -2.20 -12.52
C LYS A 113 2.68 -3.24 -13.64
N GLY A 114 3.74 -4.03 -13.82
CA GLY A 114 3.78 -5.09 -14.81
C GLY A 114 2.65 -6.11 -14.61
N LEU A 115 2.45 -6.59 -13.39
CA LEU A 115 1.39 -7.55 -13.06
C LEU A 115 -0.03 -6.99 -13.23
N ILE A 116 -0.28 -5.78 -12.71
CA ILE A 116 -1.65 -5.26 -12.54
C ILE A 116 -2.09 -4.45 -13.76
N GLU A 117 -1.23 -3.55 -14.24
CA GLU A 117 -1.56 -2.61 -15.31
C GLU A 117 -1.22 -3.19 -16.68
N ASP A 118 0.02 -3.63 -16.85
CA ASP A 118 0.50 -4.10 -18.15
C ASP A 118 0.02 -5.53 -18.45
N GLY A 119 -0.33 -6.30 -17.41
CA GLY A 119 -0.83 -7.67 -17.54
C GLY A 119 0.27 -8.68 -17.90
N LEU A 120 1.51 -8.39 -17.52
CA LEU A 120 2.66 -9.25 -17.76
C LEU A 120 2.58 -10.53 -16.92
N SER A 121 3.00 -11.63 -17.55
CA SER A 121 3.24 -12.90 -16.88
C SER A 121 4.52 -12.88 -16.05
N MET A 122 4.65 -13.84 -15.15
CA MET A 122 5.88 -14.04 -14.37
C MET A 122 7.12 -14.19 -15.27
N LYS A 123 6.98 -14.89 -16.41
CA LYS A 123 8.08 -15.07 -17.36
C LYS A 123 8.50 -13.74 -18.00
N GLU A 124 7.55 -12.91 -18.41
CA GLU A 124 7.83 -11.60 -19.01
C GLU A 124 8.50 -10.66 -17.99
N LEU A 125 8.09 -10.71 -16.73
CA LEU A 125 8.74 -9.93 -15.66
C LEU A 125 10.19 -10.36 -15.40
N VAL A 126 10.49 -11.66 -15.50
CA VAL A 126 11.88 -12.15 -15.44
C VAL A 126 12.68 -11.66 -16.65
N GLU A 127 12.08 -11.66 -17.84
CA GLU A 127 12.70 -11.13 -19.06
C GLU A 127 12.98 -9.62 -18.96
N GLU A 128 12.18 -8.86 -18.21
CA GLU A 128 12.42 -7.45 -17.87
C GLU A 128 13.55 -7.23 -16.83
N GLY A 129 14.12 -8.32 -16.30
CA GLY A 129 15.26 -8.29 -15.39
C GLY A 129 14.92 -8.28 -13.91
N GLU A 130 13.66 -8.56 -13.55
CA GLU A 130 13.26 -8.75 -12.16
C GLU A 130 13.57 -10.19 -11.68
N ASP A 131 13.94 -10.32 -10.41
CA ASP A 131 14.31 -11.60 -9.81
C ASP A 131 13.09 -12.51 -9.60
N GLU A 132 13.22 -13.78 -9.99
CA GLU A 132 12.12 -14.76 -9.99
C GLU A 132 11.53 -14.98 -8.59
N GLU A 133 12.39 -15.13 -7.58
CA GLU A 133 11.96 -15.33 -6.19
C GLU A 133 11.20 -14.10 -5.67
N THR A 134 11.68 -12.91 -6.02
CA THR A 134 11.04 -11.64 -5.67
C THR A 134 9.67 -11.49 -6.33
N ILE A 135 9.54 -11.81 -7.62
CA ILE A 135 8.26 -11.80 -8.34
C ILE A 135 7.28 -12.76 -7.69
N GLU A 136 7.72 -13.99 -7.40
CA GLU A 136 6.89 -15.03 -6.79
C GLU A 136 6.34 -14.59 -5.42
N ARG A 137 7.20 -13.98 -4.62
CA ARG A 137 6.84 -13.39 -3.32
C ARG A 137 5.81 -12.27 -3.49
N VAL A 138 5.98 -11.36 -4.44
CA VAL A 138 5.04 -10.26 -4.69
C VAL A 138 3.67 -10.79 -5.16
N ILE A 139 3.63 -11.75 -6.08
CA ILE A 139 2.38 -12.40 -6.51
C ILE A 139 1.67 -13.02 -5.30
N THR A 140 2.40 -13.72 -4.43
CA THR A 140 1.83 -14.31 -3.22
C THR A 140 1.22 -13.25 -2.29
N LEU A 141 1.92 -12.13 -2.08
CA LEU A 141 1.39 -11.00 -1.30
C LEU A 141 0.11 -10.44 -1.91
N VAL A 142 0.11 -10.19 -3.24
CA VAL A 142 -1.05 -9.66 -3.96
C VAL A 142 -2.26 -10.57 -3.83
N LEU A 143 -2.09 -11.87 -3.99
CA LEU A 143 -3.19 -12.83 -3.89
C LEU A 143 -3.72 -12.91 -2.46
N ASN A 144 -2.85 -12.91 -1.45
CA ASN A 144 -3.26 -12.99 -0.04
C ASN A 144 -3.94 -11.72 0.48
N ALA A 145 -3.69 -10.58 -0.14
CA ALA A 145 -4.23 -9.28 0.27
C ALA A 145 -5.69 -9.04 -0.13
N GLU A 146 -6.30 -9.91 -0.93
CA GLU A 146 -7.66 -9.74 -1.47
C GLU A 146 -8.71 -9.41 -0.41
N PHE A 147 -8.71 -10.12 0.74
CA PHE A 147 -9.68 -9.88 1.81
C PHE A 147 -9.53 -8.50 2.46
N LYS A 148 -8.31 -7.94 2.50
CA LYS A 148 -8.06 -6.59 3.02
C LYS A 148 -8.50 -5.55 1.99
N ARG A 149 -8.18 -5.75 0.70
CA ARG A 149 -8.58 -4.84 -0.39
C ARG A 149 -10.09 -4.64 -0.48
N ARG A 150 -10.87 -5.71 -0.33
CA ARG A 150 -12.34 -5.64 -0.36
C ARG A 150 -12.97 -4.81 0.76
N GLN A 151 -12.22 -4.55 1.82
CA GLN A 151 -12.66 -3.77 2.99
C GLN A 151 -12.02 -2.38 3.04
N TYR A 152 -11.20 -2.05 2.04
CA TYR A 152 -10.54 -0.76 1.97
C TYR A 152 -11.54 0.33 1.53
N PRO A 153 -11.46 1.55 2.06
CA PRO A 153 -12.35 2.64 1.67
C PRO A 153 -12.34 2.96 0.17
N LEU A 154 -13.42 3.63 -0.24
CA LEU A 154 -13.55 4.21 -1.58
C LEU A 154 -12.45 5.26 -1.81
N GLY A 155 -12.15 5.53 -3.07
CA GLY A 155 -11.16 6.53 -3.47
C GLY A 155 -11.11 6.62 -5.00
N PRO A 156 -10.31 7.53 -5.55
CA PRO A 156 -10.20 7.70 -6.99
C PRO A 156 -9.45 6.54 -7.63
N SER A 157 -9.81 6.24 -8.88
CA SER A 157 -9.03 5.42 -9.80
C SER A 157 -8.35 6.36 -10.79
N VAL A 158 -7.04 6.28 -10.89
CA VAL A 158 -6.20 7.23 -11.67
C VAL A 158 -5.21 6.53 -12.59
N SER A 159 -4.88 5.27 -12.30
CA SER A 159 -4.08 4.40 -13.16
C SER A 159 -4.93 3.79 -14.28
N GLU A 160 -4.27 3.18 -15.28
CA GLU A 160 -4.96 2.51 -16.38
C GLU A 160 -5.78 1.31 -15.91
N ARG A 161 -5.26 0.56 -14.94
CA ARG A 161 -5.97 -0.53 -14.26
C ARG A 161 -5.90 -0.36 -12.74
N PRO A 162 -6.98 0.12 -12.10
CA PRO A 162 -7.02 0.29 -10.66
C PRO A 162 -7.21 -1.04 -9.94
N LEU A 163 -6.83 -1.07 -8.65
CA LEU A 163 -7.07 -2.23 -7.78
C LEU A 163 -8.54 -2.61 -7.61
N SER A 164 -9.47 -1.68 -7.90
CA SER A 164 -10.91 -1.97 -7.88
C SER A 164 -11.32 -2.98 -8.95
N ASP A 165 -10.54 -3.09 -10.02
CA ASP A 165 -10.85 -3.94 -11.18
C ASP A 165 -10.10 -5.29 -11.07
N LEU A 166 -9.17 -5.38 -10.11
CA LEU A 166 -8.41 -6.57 -9.80
C LEU A 166 -9.21 -7.45 -8.82
N HIS A 167 -9.73 -8.57 -9.31
CA HIS A 167 -10.56 -9.48 -8.52
C HIS A 167 -9.99 -10.89 -8.49
N PHE A 168 -9.61 -11.34 -7.30
CA PHE A 168 -9.29 -12.74 -7.04
C PHE A 168 -10.30 -13.37 -6.06
N PRO A 169 -10.40 -14.71 -6.01
CA PRO A 169 -11.11 -15.38 -4.94
C PRO A 169 -10.50 -14.99 -3.58
N VAL A 170 -11.35 -14.64 -2.60
CA VAL A 170 -10.89 -14.37 -1.23
C VAL A 170 -10.41 -15.68 -0.60
N VAL A 171 -11.28 -16.69 -0.61
CA VAL A 171 -11.01 -18.04 -0.12
C VAL A 171 -10.45 -18.87 -1.27
N LYS A 172 -9.24 -19.38 -1.06
CA LYS A 172 -8.45 -20.09 -2.08
C LYS A 172 -7.40 -20.97 -1.40
N LYS A 173 -6.98 -22.03 -2.09
CA LYS A 173 -5.87 -22.89 -1.67
C LYS A 173 -4.57 -22.07 -1.71
N ILE A 174 -3.69 -22.22 -0.72
CA ILE A 174 -2.37 -21.58 -0.74
C ILE A 174 -1.59 -22.11 -1.95
N GLY A 175 -1.00 -21.21 -2.74
CA GLY A 175 -0.19 -21.58 -3.90
C GLY A 175 -0.96 -22.08 -5.12
N TRP A 176 -2.30 -21.97 -5.16
CA TRP A 176 -3.15 -22.42 -6.27
C TRP A 176 -2.79 -21.86 -7.66
N TRP A 177 -2.03 -20.78 -7.70
CA TRP A 177 -1.62 -20.07 -8.92
C TRP A 177 -0.31 -20.62 -9.50
N LYS A 178 0.36 -21.54 -8.80
CA LYS A 178 1.56 -22.25 -9.26
C LYS A 178 1.24 -23.58 -9.96
N ASP A 179 0.02 -24.07 -9.77
CA ASP A 179 -0.52 -25.30 -10.39
C ASP A 179 -1.03 -24.97 -11.81
#